data_AF-A0A972E0T9-F1
#
_entry.id   AF-A0A972E0T9-F1
#
_cell.length_a   1.000
_cell.length_b   1.000
_cell.length_c   1.000
_cell.angle_alpha   90.00
_cell.angle_beta   90.00
_cell.angle_gamma   90.00
#
_symmetry.space_group_name_H-M   'P 1'
#
loop_
_entity.id
_entity.type
_entity.pdbx_description
1 polymer ?
#
loop_
_entity_poly.entity_id
_entity_poly.type
_entity_poly.pdbx_seq_one_letter_code
_entity_poly.pdbx_strand_id
1 'polypeptide(L)'
;MQTLRLLCDYFPTAIFTGRCLVFISEDWRVELTEHKDSDFSRGSAQPSVIRVRIFKKALNGEFVPHFYEDFQLPVLGELAEQIEKYVQSAIGTNLRENVE
;
A
#
# COMPACT_ATOMS: atom_id res chain seq x y z
N MET A 1 5.78 6.54 -11.53
CA MET A 1 6.55 7.25 -10.49
C MET A 1 5.89 8.58 -10.09
N GLN A 2 4.91 9.12 -10.83
CA GLN A 2 4.20 10.33 -10.41
C GLN A 2 3.15 10.00 -9.34
N THR A 3 2.34 8.96 -9.57
CA THR A 3 1.27 8.56 -8.64
C THR A 3 1.80 8.24 -7.24
N LEU A 4 2.89 7.48 -7.13
CA LEU A 4 3.48 7.15 -5.82
C LEU A 4 4.01 8.37 -5.06
N ARG A 5 4.55 9.37 -5.77
CA ARG A 5 4.98 10.63 -5.14
C ARG A 5 3.79 11.45 -4.67
N LEU A 6 2.72 11.51 -5.46
CA LEU A 6 1.51 12.22 -5.07
C LEU A 6 0.81 11.55 -3.87
N LEU A 7 0.89 10.21 -3.75
CA LEU A 7 0.41 9.51 -2.56
C LEU A 7 1.18 9.89 -1.28
N CYS A 8 2.42 10.39 -1.39
CA CYS A 8 3.18 10.86 -0.22
C CYS A 8 2.47 12.02 0.50
N ASP A 9 1.75 12.87 -0.23
CA ASP A 9 0.99 13.99 0.34
C ASP A 9 -0.19 13.52 1.21
N TYR A 10 -0.71 12.31 0.95
CA TYR A 10 -1.81 11.71 1.72
C TYR A 10 -1.30 10.94 2.95
N PHE A 11 0.00 10.64 3.00
CA PHE A 11 0.58 9.74 3.98
C PHE A 11 1.81 10.37 4.64
N PRO A 12 1.62 11.31 5.59
CA PRO A 12 2.70 12.16 6.11
C PRO A 12 3.76 11.40 6.91
N THR A 13 3.42 10.22 7.44
CA THR A 13 4.35 9.35 8.19
C THR A 13 5.14 8.41 7.29
N ALA A 14 4.86 8.42 5.99
CA ALA A 14 5.48 7.51 5.03
C ALA A 14 6.82 8.05 4.54
N ILE A 15 7.77 7.15 4.34
CA ILE A 15 9.11 7.46 3.86
C ILE A 15 9.19 7.08 2.38
N PHE A 16 9.43 8.07 1.52
CA PHE A 16 9.68 7.82 0.11
C PHE A 16 11.16 7.45 -0.11
N THR A 17 11.40 6.20 -0.51
CA THR A 17 12.77 5.65 -0.69
C THR A 17 13.36 5.89 -2.09
N GLY A 18 12.66 6.62 -2.95
CA GLY A 18 13.01 6.77 -4.37
C GLY A 18 12.39 5.70 -5.28
N ARG A 19 11.95 4.56 -4.72
CA ARG A 19 11.32 3.45 -5.47
C ARG A 19 10.00 2.96 -4.88
N CYS A 20 9.84 3.05 -3.57
CA CYS A 20 8.63 2.67 -2.83
C CYS A 20 8.34 3.68 -1.73
N LEU A 21 7.08 3.73 -1.29
CA LEU A 21 6.66 4.44 -0.09
C LEU A 21 6.59 3.42 1.05
N VAL A 22 7.23 3.70 2.18
CA VAL A 22 7.35 2.74 3.29
C VAL A 22 6.85 3.35 4.59
N PHE A 23 6.08 2.58 5.33
CA PHE A 23 5.64 2.86 6.69
C PHE A 23 6.18 1.79 7.61
N ILE A 24 6.66 2.17 8.78
CA ILE A 24 7.15 1.22 9.79
C ILE A 24 6.58 1.63 11.14
N SER A 25 5.91 0.68 11.79
CA SER A 25 5.52 0.75 13.19
C SER A 25 6.26 -0.33 13.99
N GLU A 26 5.95 -0.47 15.28
CA GLU A 26 6.58 -1.45 16.16
C GLU A 26 6.44 -2.89 15.65
N ASP A 27 5.24 -3.24 15.19
CA ASP A 27 4.86 -4.59 14.76
C ASP A 27 4.67 -4.75 13.26
N TRP A 28 4.58 -3.65 12.51
CA TRP A 28 4.17 -3.68 11.11
C TRP A 28 5.08 -2.87 10.20
N ARG A 29 5.24 -3.36 8.97
CA ARG A 29 5.86 -2.61 7.88
C ARG A 29 4.91 -2.64 6.69
N VAL A 30 4.66 -1.50 6.08
CA VAL A 30 3.84 -1.37 4.88
C VAL A 30 4.69 -0.81 3.77
N GLU A 31 4.60 -1.39 2.58
CA GLU A 31 5.29 -0.92 1.38
C GLU A 31 4.30 -0.72 0.25
N LEU A 32 4.35 0.45 -0.38
CA LEU A 32 3.62 0.75 -1.60
C LEU A 32 4.61 0.83 -2.76
N THR A 33 4.33 0.10 -3.82
CA THR A 33 5.13 0.07 -5.05
C THR A 33 4.25 0.37 -6.25
N GLU A 34 4.71 1.25 -7.13
CA GLU A 34 4.02 1.54 -8.39
C GLU A 34 4.55 0.63 -9.49
N HIS A 35 3.66 -0.18 -10.06
CA HIS A 35 3.90 -0.95 -11.27
C HIS A 35 3.26 -0.21 -12.44
N LYS A 36 4.08 0.11 -13.45
CA LYS A 36 3.57 0.53 -14.75
C LYS A 36 3.37 -0.71 -15.60
N ASP A 37 2.18 -0.86 -16.14
CA ASP A 37 1.94 -1.89 -17.15
C ASP A 37 2.91 -1.65 -18.31
N SER A 38 3.64 -2.70 -18.69
CA SER A 38 4.68 -2.63 -19.72
C SER A 38 4.10 -2.83 -21.12
N ASP A 39 2.79 -3.11 -21.22
CA ASP A 39 2.10 -3.25 -22.50
C ASP A 39 1.77 -1.89 -23.12
N PHE A 40 2.74 -1.38 -23.89
CA PHE A 40 2.58 -0.24 -24.80
C PHE A 40 1.53 -0.46 -25.91
N SER A 41 0.94 -1.66 -26.00
CA SER A 41 0.03 -2.10 -27.07
C SER A 41 -1.44 -1.70 -26.84
N ARG A 42 -1.80 -1.14 -25.67
CA ARG A 42 -3.18 -0.78 -25.34
C ARG A 42 -3.35 0.75 -25.41
N GLY A 43 -4.10 1.21 -26.41
CA GLY A 43 -4.28 2.64 -26.76
C GLY A 43 -5.06 3.51 -25.77
N SER A 44 -5.15 3.13 -24.50
CA SER A 44 -5.76 3.93 -23.42
C SER A 44 -4.82 4.00 -22.23
N ALA A 45 -4.58 5.21 -21.72
CA ALA A 45 -3.76 5.46 -20.54
C ALA A 45 -4.40 4.82 -19.31
N GLN A 46 -4.09 3.56 -19.05
CA GLN A 46 -4.55 2.88 -17.84
C GLN A 46 -3.88 3.48 -16.61
N PRO A 47 -4.61 3.63 -15.48
CA PRO A 47 -4.01 4.14 -14.26
C PRO A 47 -2.93 3.20 -13.75
N SER A 48 -1.89 3.77 -13.13
CA SER A 48 -0.80 2.97 -12.55
C SER A 48 -1.32 2.00 -11.49
N VAL A 49 -0.78 0.79 -11.48
CA VAL A 49 -1.07 -0.20 -10.43
C VAL A 49 -0.22 0.14 -9.19
N ILE A 50 -0.86 0.34 -8.05
CA ILE A 50 -0.20 0.48 -6.75
C ILE A 50 -0.38 -0.81 -5.98
N ARG A 51 0.73 -1.51 -5.78
CA ARG A 51 0.79 -2.70 -4.94
C ARG A 51 1.09 -2.30 -3.51
N VAL A 52 0.23 -2.73 -2.58
CA VAL A 52 0.42 -2.61 -1.13
C VAL A 52 0.90 -3.94 -0.59
N ARG A 53 1.98 -3.93 0.20
CA ARG A 53 2.48 -5.11 0.91
C ARG A 53 2.57 -4.79 2.39
N ILE A 54 1.98 -5.64 3.22
CA ILE A 54 1.96 -5.50 4.66
C ILE A 54 2.74 -6.67 5.25
N PHE A 55 3.72 -6.35 6.08
CA PHE A 55 4.60 -7.29 6.74
C PHE A 55 4.38 -7.19 8.25
N LYS A 56 4.33 -8.34 8.91
CA LYS A 56 4.25 -8.43 10.36
C LYS A 56 5.63 -8.78 10.93
N LYS A 57 6.02 -8.13 12.01
CA LYS A 57 7.25 -8.44 12.73
C LYS A 57 7.11 -9.78 13.46
N ALA A 58 8.01 -10.71 13.18
CA ALA A 58 8.14 -11.96 13.90
C ALA A 58 8.93 -11.79 15.20
N LEU A 59 8.88 -12.81 16.07
CA LEU A 59 9.57 -12.82 17.36
C LEU A 59 11.09 -12.67 17.25
N ASN A 60 11.66 -13.00 16.08
CA ASN A 60 13.08 -12.83 15.77
C ASN A 60 13.44 -11.40 15.29
N GLY A 61 12.46 -10.49 15.22
CA GLY A 61 12.63 -9.12 14.77
C GLY A 61 12.54 -8.92 13.25
N GLU A 62 12.38 -9.98 12.46
CA GLU A 62 12.24 -9.89 11.00
C GLU A 62 10.80 -9.56 10.58
N PHE A 63 10.66 -8.78 9.51
CA PHE A 63 9.35 -8.49 8.91
C PHE A 63 8.98 -9.57 7.89
N VAL A 64 7.95 -10.35 8.22
CA VAL A 64 7.46 -11.46 7.40
C VAL A 64 6.25 -10.99 6.57
N PRO A 65 6.16 -11.31 5.26
CA PRO A 65 5.00 -10.94 4.46
C PRO A 65 3.71 -11.49 5.06
N HIS A 66 2.68 -10.65 5.17
CA HIS A 66 1.39 -11.04 5.76
C HIS A 66 0.23 -10.80 4.80
N PHE A 67 0.06 -9.57 4.30
CA PHE A 67 -0.98 -9.24 3.32
C PHE A 67 -0.39 -8.55 2.10
N TYR A 68 -1.05 -8.71 0.95
CA TYR A 68 -0.76 -7.96 -0.25
C TYR A 68 -2.04 -7.71 -1.04
N GLU A 69 -2.13 -6.55 -1.70
CA GLU A 69 -3.24 -6.23 -2.60
C GLU A 69 -2.81 -5.21 -3.65
N ASP A 70 -3.38 -5.33 -4.85
CA ASP A 70 -3.12 -4.44 -5.97
C ASP A 70 -4.30 -3.48 -6.20
N PHE A 71 -4.02 -2.18 -6.18
CA PHE A 71 -5.00 -1.12 -6.41
C PHE A 71 -4.76 -0.46 -7.77
N GLN A 72 -5.81 -0.36 -8.57
CA GLN A 72 -5.76 0.27 -9.89
C GLN A 72 -6.96 1.21 -10.06
N LEU A 73 -6.94 2.33 -9.30
CA LEU A 73 -8.00 3.35 -9.31
C LEU A 73 -7.52 4.59 -10.09
N PRO A 74 -8.37 5.19 -10.94
CA PRO A 74 -8.00 6.34 -11.76
C PRO A 74 -7.93 7.65 -10.99
N VAL A 75 -8.69 7.78 -9.89
CA VAL A 75 -8.74 8.98 -9.07
C VAL A 75 -7.78 8.83 -7.89
N LEU A 76 -6.80 9.73 -7.77
CA LEU A 76 -5.77 9.66 -6.74
C LEU A 76 -6.33 9.72 -5.31
N GLY A 77 -7.32 10.59 -5.07
CA GLY A 77 -7.93 10.72 -3.75
C GLY A 77 -8.64 9.43 -3.31
N GLU A 78 -9.40 8.81 -4.22
CA GLU A 78 -10.05 7.52 -3.97
C GLU A 78 -9.01 6.42 -3.76
N LEU A 79 -7.95 6.41 -4.57
CA LEU A 79 -6.84 5.47 -4.43
C LEU A 79 -6.19 5.56 -3.04
N ALA A 80 -5.87 6.78 -2.58
CA ALA A 80 -5.31 7.01 -1.27
C ALA A 80 -6.26 6.54 -0.16
N GLU A 81 -7.54 6.88 -0.25
CA GLU A 81 -8.57 6.50 0.72
C GLU A 81 -8.71 4.97 0.83
N GLN A 82 -8.78 4.26 -0.30
CA GLN A 82 -8.91 2.80 -0.29
C GLN A 82 -7.66 2.11 0.24
N ILE A 83 -6.46 2.60 -0.10
CA ILE A 83 -5.21 2.10 0.45
C ILE A 83 -5.18 2.31 1.97
N GLU A 84 -5.56 3.50 2.44
CA GLU A 84 -5.61 3.79 3.88
C GLU A 84 -6.55 2.83 4.61
N LYS A 85 -7.78 2.66 4.11
CA LYS A 85 -8.77 1.72 4.68
C LYS A 85 -8.25 0.29 4.73
N TYR A 86 -7.59 -0.16 3.66
CA TYR A 86 -7.00 -1.49 3.60
C TYR A 86 -5.89 -1.66 4.65
N VAL A 87 -4.97 -0.71 4.74
CA VAL A 87 -3.88 -0.73 5.72
C VAL A 87 -4.42 -0.68 7.14
N GLN A 88 -5.40 0.20 7.43
CA GLN A 88 -6.06 0.28 8.72
C GLN A 88 -6.81 -0.99 9.08
N SER A 89 -7.50 -1.64 8.13
CA SER A 89 -8.18 -2.91 8.38
C SER A 89 -7.23 -4.08 8.59
N ALA A 90 -6.06 -4.06 7.95
CA ALA A 90 -5.07 -5.12 8.03
C ALA A 90 -4.17 -5.02 9.29
N ILE A 91 -3.85 -3.80 9.72
CA ILE A 91 -3.04 -3.52 10.92
C ILE A 91 -3.93 -3.37 12.16
N GLY A 92 -5.06 -2.68 12.00
CA GLY A 92 -6.08 -2.52 13.03
C GLY A 92 -6.93 -3.78 13.11
N THR A 93 -6.50 -4.72 13.94
CA THR A 93 -7.36 -5.77 14.48
C THR A 93 -8.61 -5.14 15.11
N ASN A 94 -9.70 -5.03 14.35
CA ASN A 94 -11.09 -4.91 14.81
C ASN A 94 -12.08 -5.05 13.64
N LEU A 95 -12.12 -6.24 13.02
CA LEU A 95 -13.32 -6.69 12.32
C LEU A 95 -13.85 -7.94 13.05
N ARG A 96 -14.65 -7.73 14.10
CA ARG A 96 -15.65 -8.72 14.58
C ARG A 96 -15.21 -10.14 15.00
N GLU A 97 -13.94 -10.45 15.26
CA GLU A 97 -13.60 -11.76 15.89
C GLU A 97 -13.71 -11.73 17.43
N ASN A 98 -14.88 -11.30 17.93
CA ASN A 98 -15.36 -11.51 19.30
C ASN A 98 -16.90 -11.53 19.33
N VAL A 99 -17.50 -12.26 18.39
CA VAL A 99 -18.87 -12.79 18.43
C VAL A 99 -18.80 -14.06 17.57
N GLU A 100 -18.66 -15.30 18.04
CA GLU A 100 -18.79 -15.99 19.35
C GLU A 100 -17.74 -17.11 19.41
#